data_AF-A0A5N4AL61-F1
#
_entry.id   AF-A0A5N4AL61-F1
#
_cell.length_a   1.000
_cell.length_b   1.000
_cell.length_c   1.000
_cell.angle_alpha   90.00
_cell.angle_beta   90.00
_cell.angle_gamma   90.00
#
_symmetry.space_group_name_H-M   'P 1'
#
loop_
_entity.id
_entity.type
_entity.pdbx_description
1 polymer ?
#
loop_
_entity_poly.entity_id
_entity_poly.type
_entity_poly.pdbx_seq_one_letter_code
_entity_poly.pdbx_strand_id
1 'polypeptide(L)'
;MGMTPEGVVNGNISHLELAMEAGINLKNLRVNLFKFHIEKIAGISLVFEGPGFITSILNGVAGMLTPTIEELIPEKGDEIVKGILESKISELNKVICEKLNDC
;
A
#
# COMPACT_ATOMS: atom_id res chain seq x y z
N MET A 1 -2.33 -4.57 39.47
CA MET A 1 -2.79 -5.03 38.14
C MET A 1 -2.98 -3.79 37.29
N GLY A 2 -2.00 -3.46 36.43
CA GLY A 2 -2.10 -2.31 35.55
C GLY A 2 -2.94 -2.70 34.34
N MET A 3 -4.09 -2.05 34.16
CA MET A 3 -4.82 -2.16 32.90
C MET A 3 -4.02 -1.40 31.85
N THR A 4 -3.44 -2.11 30.89
CA THR A 4 -2.97 -1.47 29.67
C THR A 4 -4.21 -0.98 28.94
N PRO A 5 -4.36 0.34 28.72
CA PRO A 5 -5.51 0.85 27.99
C PRO A 5 -5.44 0.33 26.55
N GLU A 6 -6.38 -0.53 26.19
CA GLU A 6 -6.59 -0.95 24.81
C GLU A 6 -7.41 0.13 24.09
N GLY A 7 -7.00 0.46 22.87
CA GLY A 7 -7.64 1.47 22.03
C GLY A 7 -7.46 1.11 20.56
N VAL A 8 -8.34 1.66 19.73
CA VAL A 8 -8.29 1.46 18.27
C VAL A 8 -7.65 2.68 17.63
N VAL A 9 -6.74 2.45 16.68
CA VAL A 9 -6.18 3.51 15.83
C VAL A 9 -6.85 3.42 14.48
N ASN A 10 -7.64 4.42 14.13
CA ASN A 10 -8.25 4.56 12.83
C ASN A 10 -7.36 5.48 11.98
N GLY A 11 -6.80 4.94 10.90
CA GLY A 11 -6.04 5.70 9.92
C GLY A 11 -6.86 5.93 8.66
N ASN A 12 -6.86 7.16 8.14
CA ASN A 12 -7.44 7.49 6.84
C ASN A 12 -6.39 8.19 5.97
N ILE A 13 -6.37 7.87 4.68
CA ILE A 13 -5.53 8.50 3.67
C ILE A 13 -6.46 9.18 2.67
N SER A 14 -6.43 10.50 2.63
CA SER A 14 -7.35 11.28 1.79
C SER A 14 -6.97 11.25 0.31
N HIS A 15 -5.68 11.06 0.01
CA HIS A 15 -5.17 11.06 -1.35
C HIS A 15 -3.99 10.10 -1.50
N LEU A 16 -4.12 9.19 -2.47
CA LEU A 16 -3.08 8.25 -2.89
C LEU A 16 -2.96 8.33 -4.42
N GLU A 17 -1.77 8.68 -4.90
CA GLU A 17 -1.44 8.73 -6.32
C GLU A 17 -0.40 7.66 -6.65
N LEU A 18 -0.70 6.87 -7.68
CA LEU A 18 0.12 5.75 -8.13
C LEU A 18 0.50 5.96 -9.60
N ALA A 19 1.78 5.80 -9.94
CA ALA A 19 2.26 5.72 -11.30
C ALA A 19 2.59 4.27 -11.65
N MET A 20 2.04 3.80 -12.76
CA MET A 20 2.27 2.44 -13.27
C MET A 20 2.49 2.46 -14.77
N GLU A 21 3.52 1.75 -15.22
CA GLU A 21 3.84 1.54 -16.62
C GLU A 21 3.86 0.03 -16.88
N ALA A 22 2.93 -0.46 -17.70
CA ALA A 22 2.84 -1.86 -18.09
C ALA A 22 2.64 -1.99 -19.61
N GLY A 23 3.04 -3.11 -20.18
CA GLY A 23 2.83 -3.36 -21.60
C GLY A 23 3.00 -4.83 -21.99
N ILE A 24 2.62 -5.13 -23.23
CA ILE A 24 2.69 -6.48 -23.81
C ILE A 24 3.84 -6.52 -24.80
N ASN A 25 4.75 -7.46 -24.61
CA ASN A 25 5.74 -7.80 -25.63
C ASN A 25 5.09 -8.73 -26.65
N LEU A 26 4.81 -8.22 -27.85
CA LEU A 26 4.11 -8.95 -28.91
C LEU A 26 4.92 -10.11 -29.50
N LYS A 27 6.25 -10.17 -29.29
CA LYS A 27 7.09 -11.25 -29.82
C LYS A 27 6.95 -12.55 -29.01
N ASN A 28 6.73 -12.43 -27.71
CA ASN A 28 6.59 -13.57 -26.80
C ASN A 28 5.26 -13.57 -26.05
N LEU A 29 4.35 -12.66 -26.42
CA LEU A 29 3.01 -12.47 -25.86
C LEU A 29 3.00 -12.37 -24.33
N ARG A 30 4.03 -11.76 -23.74
CA ARG A 30 4.14 -11.55 -22.29
C ARG A 30 3.77 -10.13 -21.88
N VAL A 31 2.89 -9.99 -20.90
CA VAL A 31 2.69 -8.77 -20.14
C VAL A 31 3.86 -8.57 -19.18
N ASN A 32 4.36 -7.34 -19.10
CA ASN A 32 5.38 -6.94 -18.15
C ASN A 32 4.95 -5.65 -17.43
N LEU A 33 5.31 -5.57 -16.15
CA LEU A 33 5.31 -4.33 -15.38
C LEU A 33 6.70 -3.70 -15.52
N PHE A 34 6.78 -2.52 -16.13
CA PHE A 34 8.05 -1.82 -16.32
C PHE A 34 8.36 -0.90 -15.15
N LYS A 35 7.35 -0.18 -14.67
CA LYS A 35 7.47 0.72 -13.52
C LYS A 35 6.22 0.66 -12.66
N PHE A 36 6.45 0.76 -11.36
CA PHE A 36 5.44 1.02 -10.36
C PHE A 36 6.06 1.88 -9.28
N HIS A 37 5.37 2.97 -8.90
CA HIS A 37 5.77 3.85 -7.81
C HIS A 37 4.53 4.56 -7.24
N ILE A 38 4.46 4.68 -5.92
CA ILE A 38 3.55 5.58 -5.21
C ILE A 38 4.15 6.98 -5.30
N GLU A 39 3.62 7.80 -6.20
CA GLU A 39 4.08 9.17 -6.43
C GLU A 39 3.79 10.09 -5.25
N LYS A 40 2.62 9.90 -4.62
CA LYS A 40 2.17 10.82 -3.58
C LYS A 40 1.20 10.14 -2.62
N ILE A 41 1.43 10.42 -1.34
CA ILE A 41 0.46 10.18 -0.28
C ILE A 41 0.25 11.51 0.44
N ALA A 42 -1.00 11.89 0.63
CA ALA A 42 -1.32 13.12 1.34
C ALA A 42 -2.61 12.99 2.17
N GLY A 43 -2.66 13.79 3.23
CA GLY A 43 -3.83 13.85 4.11
C GLY A 43 -3.99 12.56 4.92
N ILE A 44 -2.89 12.08 5.52
CA ILE A 44 -2.94 11.00 6.51
C ILE A 44 -3.49 11.57 7.82
N SER A 45 -4.57 11.00 8.31
CA SER A 45 -5.12 11.32 9.62
C SER A 45 -5.20 10.06 10.46
N LEU A 46 -4.61 10.10 11.65
CA LEU A 46 -4.68 9.04 12.65
C LEU A 46 -5.56 9.53 13.80
N VAL A 47 -6.60 8.77 14.11
CA VAL A 47 -7.49 9.06 15.23
C VAL A 47 -7.48 7.86 16.16
N PHE A 48 -7.13 8.11 17.43
CA PHE A 48 -7.25 7.12 18.48
C PHE A 48 -8.63 7.22 19.12
N GLU A 49 -9.30 6.07 19.26
CA GLU A 49 -10.57 5.94 19.94
C GLU A 49 -10.36 5.14 21.24
N GLY A 50 -10.78 5.73 22.38
CA GLY A 50 -10.55 5.16 23.72
C GLY A 50 -11.08 6.04 24.87
N PRO A 51 -10.80 5.69 26.14
CA PRO A 51 -11.31 6.42 27.31
C PRO A 51 -10.66 7.81 27.48
N GLY A 52 -11.48 8.86 27.32
CA GLY A 52 -11.29 10.25 27.76
C GLY A 52 -9.86 10.81 27.75
N PHE A 53 -9.16 10.70 28.88
CA PHE A 53 -7.82 11.29 29.08
C PHE A 53 -6.73 10.62 28.23
N ILE A 54 -6.81 9.30 28.06
CA ILE A 54 -5.79 8.52 27.34
C ILE A 54 -5.86 8.84 25.84
N THR A 55 -7.06 9.11 25.34
CA THR A 55 -7.33 9.52 23.96
C THR A 55 -6.61 10.80 23.57
N SER A 56 -6.58 11.83 24.43
CA SER A 56 -5.86 13.07 24.13
C SER A 56 -4.34 12.86 24.03
N ILE A 57 -3.76 12.04 24.92
CA ILE A 57 -2.33 11.73 24.88
C ILE A 57 -2.01 10.94 23.61
N LEU A 58 -2.81 9.91 23.32
CA LEU A 58 -2.62 9.07 22.14
C LEU A 58 -2.81 9.84 20.83
N ASN A 59 -3.77 10.78 20.76
CA ASN A 59 -3.92 11.66 19.60
C ASN A 59 -2.73 12.63 19.42
N GLY A 60 -2.07 13.04 20.50
CA GLY A 60 -0.80 13.76 20.43
C GLY A 60 0.32 12.90 19.82
N VAL A 61 0.42 11.64 20.24
CA VAL A 61 1.35 10.66 19.65
C VAL A 61 1.01 10.40 18.19
N ALA A 62 -0.28 10.34 17.83
CA ALA A 62 -0.76 10.18 16.47
C ALA A 62 -0.19 11.27 15.55
N GLY A 63 -0.29 12.53 15.95
CA GLY A 63 0.27 13.65 15.19
C GLY A 63 1.79 13.58 15.02
N MET A 64 2.51 12.99 15.98
CA MET A 64 3.95 12.74 15.86
C MET A 64 4.29 11.57 14.93
N LEU A 65 3.42 10.55 14.88
CA LEU A 65 3.62 9.38 14.02
C LEU A 65 3.18 9.65 12.57
N THR A 66 2.26 10.57 12.32
CA THR A 66 1.75 10.87 10.97
C THR A 66 2.88 11.11 9.95
N PRO A 67 3.90 11.98 10.20
CA PRO A 67 4.99 12.18 9.24
C PRO A 67 5.81 10.90 8.99
N THR A 68 6.07 10.11 10.03
CA THR A 68 6.77 8.82 9.88
C THR A 68 5.96 7.84 9.04
N ILE A 69 4.63 7.81 9.22
CA ILE A 69 3.75 6.97 8.40
C ILE A 69 3.68 7.48 6.96
N GLU A 70 3.65 8.81 6.75
CA GLU A 70 3.71 9.43 5.41
C GLU A 70 4.98 9.06 4.65
N GLU A 71 6.10 8.87 5.33
CA GLU A 71 7.36 8.42 4.73
C GLU A 71 7.43 6.90 4.52
N LEU A 72 6.90 6.10 5.47
CA LEU A 72 6.99 4.65 5.41
C LEU A 72 6.01 4.01 4.42
N ILE A 73 4.80 4.55 4.27
CA ILE A 73 3.79 3.94 3.39
C ILE A 73 4.21 3.96 1.92
N PRO A 74 4.78 5.04 1.34
CA PRO A 74 5.27 5.00 -0.04
C PRO A 74 6.37 3.95 -0.20
N GLU A 75 7.35 3.90 0.70
CA GLU A 75 8.49 2.99 0.58
C GLU A 75 8.06 1.52 0.68
N LYS A 76 7.33 1.17 1.73
CA LYS A 76 6.91 -0.22 1.98
C LYS A 76 5.70 -0.62 1.14
N GLY A 77 4.80 0.33 0.89
CA GLY A 77 3.66 0.15 -0.01
C GLY A 77 4.10 -0.13 -1.43
N ASP A 78 5.18 0.49 -1.90
CA ASP A 78 5.74 0.21 -3.21
C ASP A 78 6.16 -1.24 -3.37
N GLU A 79 6.98 -1.74 -2.43
CA GLU A 79 7.46 -3.12 -2.44
C GLU A 79 6.29 -4.11 -2.41
N ILE A 80 5.31 -3.86 -1.54
CA ILE A 80 4.16 -4.74 -1.36
C ILE A 80 3.25 -4.73 -2.60
N VAL A 81 2.83 -3.56 -3.06
CA VAL A 81 1.89 -3.43 -4.18
C VAL A 81 2.54 -3.88 -5.48
N LYS A 82 3.80 -3.54 -5.72
CA LYS A 82 4.55 -4.03 -6.88
C LYS A 82 4.63 -5.56 -6.88
N GLY A 83 4.97 -6.18 -5.75
CA GLY A 83 5.03 -7.64 -5.65
C GLY A 83 3.68 -8.31 -5.95
N ILE A 84 2.57 -7.72 -5.49
CA ILE A 84 1.22 -8.20 -5.81
C ILE A 84 0.93 -8.07 -7.31
N LEU A 85 1.26 -6.93 -7.92
CA LEU A 85 1.04 -6.68 -9.35
C LEU A 85 1.87 -7.64 -10.22
N GLU A 86 3.14 -7.84 -9.90
CA GLU A 86 4.02 -8.78 -10.60
C GLU A 86 3.50 -10.22 -10.50
N SER A 87 3.01 -10.62 -9.32
CA SER A 87 2.38 -11.92 -9.13
C SER A 87 1.15 -12.09 -10.03
N LYS A 88 0.28 -11.07 -10.11
CA LYS A 88 -0.90 -11.10 -10.99
C LYS A 88 -0.54 -11.09 -12.48
N ILE A 89 0.52 -10.39 -12.87
CA ILE A 89 1.03 -10.44 -14.24
C ILE A 89 1.60 -11.82 -14.57
N SER A 90 2.27 -12.48 -13.63
CA SER A 90 2.75 -13.84 -13.78
C SER A 90 1.59 -14.84 -13.97
N GLU A 91 0.53 -14.74 -13.15
CA GLU A 91 -0.70 -15.53 -13.31
C GLU A 91 -1.31 -15.30 -14.70
N LEU A 92 -1.42 -14.05 -15.14
CA LEU A 92 -1.97 -13.70 -16.45
C LEU A 92 -1.14 -14.26 -17.61
N ASN A 93 0.19 -14.18 -17.52
CA ASN A 93 1.09 -14.73 -18.53
C ASN A 93 0.97 -16.26 -18.65
N LYS A 94 0.71 -16.98 -17.55
CA LYS A 94 0.43 -18.43 -17.60
C LYS A 94 -0.84 -18.72 -18.42
N VAL A 95 -1.91 -17.99 -18.14
CA VAL A 95 -3.18 -18.13 -18.87
C VAL A 95 -3.00 -17.82 -20.37
N ILE A 96 -2.21 -16.81 -20.71
CA ILE A 96 -1.91 -16.48 -22.11
C ILE A 96 -1.14 -17.63 -22.79
N CYS A 97 -0.11 -18.19 -22.13
CA CYS A 97 0.66 -19.33 -22.65
C CYS A 97 -0.26 -20.55 -22.89
N GLU A 98 -1.11 -20.88 -21.91
CA GLU A 98 -2.06 -22.01 -21.99
C GLU A 98 -3.09 -21.85 -23.11
N LYS A 99 -3.59 -20.64 -23.34
CA LYS A 99 -4.59 -20.38 -24.39
C LYS A 99 -4.02 -20.37 -25.80
N LEU A 100 -2.72 -20.09 -25.93
CA LEU A 100 -2.08 -19.91 -27.22
C LEU A 100 -1.22 -21.10 -27.65
N ASN A 101 -1.07 -22.14 -26.81
CA ASN A 101 -0.24 -23.33 -27.06
C ASN A 101 1.23 -22.98 -27.40
N ASP A 102 1.72 -21.83 -26.93
CA ASP A 102 3.01 -21.24 -27.34
C ASP A 102 3.92 -21.08 -26.11
N CYS A 103 4.36 -22.22 -25.59
CA CYS A 103 5.42 -22.39 -24.60
C CYS A 103 6.50 -23.32 -25.21
#